data_AF-A0A1F5DM87-F1
#
_entry.id   AF-A0A1F5DM87-F1
#
_cell.length_a   1.000
_cell.length_b   1.000
_cell.length_c   1.000
_cell.angle_alpha   90.00
_cell.angle_beta   90.00
_cell.angle_gamma   90.00
#
_symmetry.space_group_name_H-M   'P 1'
#
loop_
_entity.id
_entity.type
_entity.pdbx_description
1 polymer ?
#
loop_
_entity_poly.entity_id
_entity_poly.type
_entity_poly.pdbx_seq_one_letter_code
_entity_poly.pdbx_strand_id
1 'polypeptide(L)'
;MSQTMVVTNLRMEEQDWLQIKAMAGELGMSVNKYINYLIGKVTTRQQLGKIEDYKNASIWEELPKLAKIKNKPGKLSADDEIIYA
;
A
#
# COMPACT_ATOMS: atom_id res chain seq x y z
N MET A 1 13.45 -17.60 15.33
CA MET A 1 13.53 -17.55 13.86
C MET A 1 14.00 -16.16 13.48
N SER A 2 15.02 -16.04 12.62
CA SER A 2 15.45 -14.74 12.09
C SER A 2 14.37 -14.22 11.15
N GLN A 3 13.84 -13.02 11.40
CA GLN A 3 12.86 -12.40 10.51
C GLN A 3 13.60 -11.67 9.39
N THR A 4 13.25 -11.96 8.14
CA THR A 4 13.78 -11.25 6.97
C THR A 4 13.15 -9.86 6.92
N MET A 5 13.98 -8.82 6.97
CA MET A 5 13.56 -7.44 6.83
C MET A 5 13.45 -7.08 5.34
N VAL A 6 12.31 -6.53 4.92
CA VAL A 6 12.08 -6.04 3.55
C VAL A 6 11.91 -4.53 3.61
N VAL A 7 12.62 -3.81 2.74
CA VAL A 7 12.51 -2.36 2.57
C VAL A 7 11.76 -2.08 1.28
N THR A 8 10.76 -1.19 1.34
CA THR A 8 9.96 -0.81 0.19
C THR A 8 9.74 0.69 0.15
N ASN A 9 9.58 1.24 -1.05
CA ASN A 9 9.27 2.65 -1.27
C ASN A 9 7.76 2.78 -1.49
N LEU A 10 7.12 3.65 -0.71
CA LEU A 10 5.69 3.94 -0.81
C LEU A 10 5.49 5.32 -1.41
N ARG A 11 4.73 5.41 -2.51
CA ARG A 11 4.34 6.69 -3.14
C ARG A 11 2.97 7.09 -2.58
N MET A 12 2.86 8.31 -2.05
CA MET A 12 1.62 8.88 -1.52
C MET A 12 1.64 10.40 -1.63
N GLU A 13 0.48 11.04 -1.48
CA GLU A 13 0.39 12.49 -1.42
C GLU A 13 1.04 13.02 -0.13
N GLU A 14 1.60 14.23 -0.21
CA GLU A 14 2.32 14.84 0.92
C GLU A 14 1.42 15.03 2.14
N GLN A 15 0.15 15.40 1.92
CA GLN A 15 -0.81 15.64 2.99
C GLN A 15 -1.09 14.36 3.80
N ASP A 16 -1.28 13.23 3.11
CA ASP A 16 -1.46 11.92 3.74
C ASP A 16 -0.22 11.52 4.54
N TRP A 17 0.96 11.79 3.99
CA TRP A 17 2.23 11.49 4.67
C TRP A 17 2.40 12.27 5.97
N LEU A 18 2.04 13.56 5.96
CA LEU A 18 2.07 14.40 7.15
C LEU A 18 1.08 13.90 8.21
N GLN A 19 -0.12 13.51 7.80
CA GLN A 19 -1.11 12.94 8.71
C GLN A 19 -0.60 11.65 9.35
N ILE A 20 -0.04 10.74 8.56
CA ILE A 20 0.54 9.48 9.06
C ILE A 20 1.63 9.75 10.10
N LYS A 21 2.51 10.73 9.84
CA LYS A 21 3.55 11.14 10.78
C LYS A 21 2.99 11.68 12.09
N ALA A 22 2.00 12.55 12.02
CA ALA A 22 1.35 13.13 13.19
C ALA A 22 0.72 12.02 14.06
N MET A 23 -0.08 11.15 13.44
CA MET A 23 -0.74 10.04 14.13
C MET A 23 0.25 9.03 14.74
N ALA A 24 1.35 8.73 14.04
CA ALA A 24 2.40 7.88 14.57
C ALA A 24 3.07 8.52 15.80
N GLY A 25 3.30 9.84 15.75
CA GLY A 25 3.84 10.62 16.86
C GLY A 25 2.92 10.64 18.09
N GLU A 26 1.62 10.87 17.90
CA GLU A 26 0.62 10.83 18.97
C GLU A 26 0.58 9.48 19.70
N LEU A 27 0.76 8.39 18.97
CA LEU A 27 0.78 7.04 19.51
C LEU A 27 2.17 6.59 20.01
N GLY A 28 3.17 7.48 19.98
CA GLY A 28 4.52 7.19 20.46
C GLY A 28 5.22 6.07 19.68
N MET A 29 4.91 5.92 18.39
CA MET A 29 5.47 4.86 17.55
C MET A 29 6.21 5.40 16.33
N SER A 30 7.13 4.60 15.80
CA SER A 30 7.75 4.93 14.51
C SER A 30 6.71 4.82 13.39
N VAL A 31 6.90 5.61 12.34
CA VAL A 31 6.02 5.61 11.17
C VAL A 31 5.90 4.21 10.55
N ASN A 32 7.02 3.49 10.43
CA ASN A 32 7.02 2.11 9.91
C ASN A 32 6.17 1.17 10.79
N LYS A 33 6.27 1.32 12.12
CA LYS A 33 5.46 0.53 13.05
C LYS A 33 3.98 0.87 12.95
N TYR A 34 3.66 2.15 12.76
CA TYR A 34 2.28 2.61 12.55
C TYR A 34 1.66 2.05 11.26
N ILE A 35 2.39 2.10 10.15
CA ILE A 35 1.94 1.53 8.87
C ILE A 35 1.68 0.02 9.04
N ASN A 36 2.61 -0.72 9.66
CA ASN A 36 2.44 -2.15 9.92
C ASN A 36 1.25 -2.43 10.86
N TYR A 37 1.03 -1.58 11.86
CA TYR A 37 -0.14 -1.66 12.75
C TYR A 37 -1.45 -1.48 11.99
N LEU A 38 -1.53 -0.49 11.09
CA LEU A 38 -2.70 -0.26 10.25
C LEU A 38 -2.98 -1.46 9.34
N ILE A 39 -1.95 -1.98 8.66
CA ILE A 39 -2.07 -3.18 7.81
C ILE A 39 -2.62 -4.36 8.62
N GLY A 40 -2.02 -4.65 9.78
CA GLY A 40 -2.47 -5.75 10.65
C GLY A 40 -3.91 -5.56 11.15
N LYS A 41 -4.32 -4.33 11.46
CA LYS A 41 -5.68 -4.02 11.89
C LYS A 41 -6.70 -4.21 10.77
N VAL A 42 -6.36 -3.80 9.54
CA VAL A 42 -7.23 -3.97 8.36
C VAL A 42 -7.37 -5.46 8.02
N THR A 43 -6.27 -6.22 7.96
CA THR A 43 -6.31 -7.66 7.67
C THR A 43 -7.08 -8.43 8.72
N THR A 44 -6.90 -8.11 10.01
CA THR A 44 -7.68 -8.73 11.10
C THR A 44 -9.17 -8.42 10.97
N ARG A 45 -9.54 -7.19 10.61
CA ARG A 45 -10.95 -6.81 10.39
C ARG A 45 -11.57 -7.52 9.18
N GLN A 46 -10.80 -7.70 8.11
CA GLN A 46 -11.20 -8.50 6.94
C GLN A 46 -11.42 -9.97 7.33
N GLN A 47 -10.48 -10.56 8.07
CA GLN A 47 -10.58 -11.95 8.54
C GLN A 47 -11.76 -12.17 9.50
N LEU A 48 -12.13 -11.17 10.30
CA LEU A 48 -13.28 -11.21 11.19
C LEU A 48 -14.61 -10.87 10.47
N GLY A 49 -14.62 -10.72 9.14
CA GLY A 49 -15.84 -10.49 8.35
C GLY A 49 -16.52 -9.16 8.59
N LYS A 50 -15.81 -8.14 9.13
CA LYS A 50 -16.37 -6.84 9.54
C LYS A 50 -16.23 -5.73 8.49
N ILE A 51 -16.07 -6.05 7.21
CA ILE A 51 -16.10 -5.06 6.14
C ILE A 51 -17.24 -5.37 5.18
N GLU A 52 -18.20 -4.44 5.15
CA GLU A 52 -19.20 -4.30 4.09
C GLU A 52 -18.49 -3.93 2.78
N ASP A 53 -18.68 -4.78 1.77
CA ASP A 53 -18.38 -4.60 0.34
C ASP A 53 -17.32 -3.55 -0.05
N TYR A 54 -16.04 -3.87 0.13
CA TYR A 54 -15.10 -3.55 -0.94
C TYR A 54 -15.18 -4.72 -1.92
N LYS A 55 -15.77 -4.48 -3.10
CA LYS A 55 -15.86 -5.44 -4.20
C LYS A 55 -14.60 -6.32 -4.21
N ASN A 56 -14.78 -7.63 -4.06
CA ASN A 56 -13.76 -8.64 -4.30
C ASN A 56 -13.33 -8.56 -5.77
N ALA A 57 -12.51 -7.56 -6.09
CA ALA A 57 -11.68 -7.54 -7.27
C ALA A 57 -10.63 -8.62 -7.05
N SER A 58 -10.93 -9.84 -7.52
CA SER A 58 -9.91 -10.89 -7.58
C SER A 58 -8.70 -10.31 -8.30
N ILE A 59 -7.55 -10.29 -7.64
CA ILE A 59 -6.30 -9.72 -8.17
C ILE A 59 -6.01 -10.32 -9.57
N TRP A 60 -6.34 -11.59 -9.77
CA TRP A 60 -6.19 -12.31 -11.03
C TRP A 60 -7.16 -11.87 -12.14
N GLU A 61 -8.31 -11.30 -11.79
CA GLU A 61 -9.30 -10.79 -12.73
C GLU A 61 -9.08 -9.32 -13.12
N GLU A 62 -8.45 -8.53 -12.24
CA GLU A 62 -8.23 -7.10 -12.47
C GLU A 62 -6.83 -6.76 -13.01
N LEU A 63 -5.81 -7.58 -12.74
CA LEU A 63 -4.46 -7.40 -13.31
C LEU A 63 -4.45 -7.33 -14.85
N PRO A 64 -5.19 -8.19 -15.60
CA PRO A 64 -5.25 -8.08 -17.06
C PRO A 64 -5.98 -6.84 -17.56
N LYS A 65 -6.85 -6.24 -16.73
CA LYS A 65 -7.58 -5.00 -17.06
C LYS A 65 -6.69 -3.79 -16.86
N LEU A 66 -5.91 -3.76 -15.78
CA LEU A 66 -4.91 -2.72 -15.50
C LEU A 66 -3.79 -2.69 -16.56
N ALA A 67 -3.36 -3.85 -17.05
CA ALA A 67 -2.37 -3.95 -18.12
C ALA A 67 -2.84 -3.37 -19.46
N LYS A 68 -4.16 -3.23 -19.67
CA LYS A 68 -4.76 -2.73 -20.92
C LYS A 68 -5.12 -1.23 -20.87
N ILE A 69 -4.89 -0.54 -19.76
CA ILE A 69 -5.18 0.89 -19.63
C ILE A 69 -4.14 1.68 -20.43
N LYS A 70 -4.56 2.22 -21.57
CA LYS A 70 -3.71 3.01 -22.51
C LYS A 70 -3.35 4.42 -22.01
N ASN A 71 -4.02 4.94 -20.98
CA ASN A 71 -3.71 6.23 -20.37
C ASN A 71 -3.36 6.02 -18.89
N LYS A 72 -2.10 5.72 -18.61
CA LYS A 72 -1.56 5.70 -17.24
C LYS A 72 -1.49 7.15 -16.73
N PRO A 73 -2.21 7.54 -15.66
CA PRO A 73 -1.97 8.81 -15.01
C PRO A 73 -0.61 8.71 -14.30
N GLY A 74 0.40 9.34 -14.87
CA GLY A 74 1.78 9.30 -14.38
C GLY A 74 2.70 8.70 -15.41
N LYS A 75 3.46 9.56 -16.10
CA LYS A 75 4.64 9.14 -16.86
C LYS A 75 5.53 8.33 -15.91
N LEU A 76 5.88 7.11 -16.30
CA LEU A 76 6.90 6.33 -15.62
C LEU A 76 8.22 7.13 -15.68
N SER A 77 8.91 7.23 -14.54
CA SER A 77 10.28 7.76 -14.51
C SER A 77 11.16 6.86 -15.40
N ALA A 78 12.20 7.41 -16.02
CA ALA A 78 13.13 6.64 -16.87
C ALA A 78 13.73 5.42 -16.14
N ASP A 79 13.85 5.49 -14.81
CA ASP A 79 14.34 4.41 -13.98
C ASP A 79 13.38 3.20 -13.90
N ASP A 80 12.07 3.44 -14.04
CA ASP A 80 11.06 2.39 -13.99
C ASP A 80 10.99 1.58 -15.32
N GLU A 81 11.54 2.10 -16.43
CA GLU A 81 11.59 1.37 -17.72
C GLU A 81 12.65 0.25 -17.71
N ILE A 82 13.74 0.40 -16.96
CA ILE A 82 14.84 -0.57 -16.93
C ILE A 82 14.45 -1.87 -16.21
N ILE A 83 13.55 -1.79 -15.23
CA ILE A 83 13.12 -2.96 -14.44
C ILE A 83 12.09 -3.82 -15.20
N TYR A 84 11.36 -3.23 -16.14
CA TYR A 84 10.31 -3.90 -16.91
C TYR A 84 10.66 -4.11 -18.40
N ALA A 85 11.93 -3.92 -18.78
CA ALA A 85 12.46 -4.32 -20.08
C ALA A 85 12.69 -5.85 -20.15
#